data_AF-A0ABD6QLK9-F1
#
_entry.id   AF-A0ABD6QLK9-F1
#
_cell.length_a   1.000
_cell.length_b   1.000
_cell.length_c   1.000
_cell.angle_alpha   90.00
_cell.angle_beta   90.00
_cell.angle_gamma   90.00
#
_symmetry.space_group_name_H-M   'P 1'
#
loop_
_entity.id
_entity.type
_entity.pdbx_description
1 polymer ?
#
loop_
_entity_poly.entity_id
_entity_poly.type
_entity_poly.pdbx_seq_one_letter_code
_entity_poly.pdbx_strand_id
1 'polypeptide(L)'
;MKATLGTAFAASVLVLGSPIAHADRAEPPPLYGYYNLFIDFSKQTFNGMPTPMNPIAVPVEFTTNCDVNGCVARMDNSDDHARNPGAPAAYDYRWNGNRWQTSGDYPYFCDRNDPGSAVQAHRSDYWIPNPDGSFSGERTLVIAGGGCPGEGPGTHWLPIALTPVDPPSDAPR
;
A
#
# COMPACT_ATOMS: atom_id res chain seq x y z
N MET A 1 12.30 -46.33 -64.25
CA MET A 1 11.37 -46.79 -63.21
C MET A 1 11.62 -46.00 -61.94
N LYS A 2 10.55 -45.33 -61.47
CA LYS A 2 10.27 -44.74 -60.15
C LYS A 2 11.30 -43.82 -59.48
N ALA A 3 10.93 -42.54 -59.50
CA ALA A 3 11.32 -41.51 -58.55
C ALA A 3 10.67 -41.75 -57.18
N THR A 4 11.37 -41.35 -56.12
CA THR A 4 10.78 -41.20 -54.78
C THR A 4 11.30 -39.91 -54.18
N LEU A 5 10.48 -38.85 -54.20
CA LEU A 5 10.67 -37.66 -53.40
C LEU A 5 10.18 -37.96 -51.97
N GLY A 6 11.05 -37.87 -50.98
CA GLY A 6 10.67 -37.78 -49.57
C GLY A 6 10.65 -36.32 -49.15
N THR A 7 9.45 -35.75 -48.98
CA THR A 7 9.28 -34.37 -48.49
C THR A 7 9.20 -34.40 -46.97
N ALA A 8 10.17 -33.81 -46.28
CA ALA A 8 10.15 -33.62 -44.84
C ALA A 8 9.28 -32.40 -44.49
N PHE A 9 8.22 -32.59 -43.69
CA PHE A 9 7.48 -31.50 -43.06
C PHE A 9 8.14 -31.18 -41.71
N ALA A 10 8.83 -30.04 -41.62
CA ALA A 10 9.21 -29.44 -40.34
C ALA A 10 8.09 -28.50 -39.89
N ALA A 11 7.36 -28.86 -38.83
CA ALA A 11 6.37 -28.00 -38.20
C ALA A 11 7.09 -27.01 -37.26
N SER A 12 7.20 -25.76 -37.67
CA SER A 12 7.69 -24.67 -36.81
C SER A 12 6.56 -24.17 -35.92
N VAL A 13 6.63 -24.45 -34.62
CA VAL A 13 5.74 -23.85 -33.60
C VAL A 13 6.26 -22.45 -33.28
N LEU A 14 5.60 -21.42 -33.82
CA LEU A 14 5.84 -20.03 -33.44
C LEU A 14 5.14 -19.77 -32.09
N VAL A 15 5.90 -19.75 -31.01
CA VAL A 15 5.44 -19.24 -29.72
C VAL A 15 5.28 -17.72 -29.85
N LEU A 16 4.05 -17.26 -30.07
CA LEU A 16 3.70 -15.85 -30.01
C LEU A 16 3.70 -15.42 -28.54
N GLY A 17 4.88 -15.07 -28.01
CA GLY A 17 4.98 -14.31 -26.77
C GLY A 17 4.40 -12.92 -27.01
N SER A 18 3.27 -12.62 -26.36
CA SER A 18 2.72 -11.27 -26.35
C SER A 18 3.73 -10.34 -25.71
N PRO A 19 4.14 -9.22 -26.35
CA PRO A 19 4.99 -8.25 -25.70
C PRO A 19 4.22 -7.66 -24.51
N ILE A 20 4.74 -7.85 -23.29
CA ILE A 20 4.32 -7.07 -22.13
C ILE A 20 4.90 -5.68 -22.38
N ALA A 21 4.09 -4.79 -22.93
CA ALA A 21 4.46 -3.39 -23.09
C ALA A 21 4.45 -2.73 -21.70
N HIS A 22 5.61 -2.66 -21.06
CA HIS A 22 5.84 -1.64 -20.04
C HIS A 22 5.89 -0.32 -20.81
N ALA A 23 4.80 0.44 -20.78
CA ALA A 23 4.88 1.84 -21.14
C ALA A 23 5.81 2.48 -20.11
N ASP A 24 7.02 2.87 -20.53
CA ASP A 24 7.88 3.74 -19.73
C ASP A 24 7.10 5.04 -19.51
N ARG A 25 6.41 5.10 -18.37
CA ARG A 25 5.70 6.30 -17.96
C ARG A 25 6.74 7.20 -17.31
N ALA A 26 6.96 8.37 -17.90
CA ALA A 26 7.87 9.37 -17.32
C ALA A 26 7.40 9.81 -15.92
N GLU A 27 6.10 9.68 -15.65
CA GLU A 27 5.45 10.00 -14.37
C GLU A 27 4.92 8.72 -13.71
N PRO A 28 4.91 8.60 -12.37
CA PRO A 28 4.32 7.45 -11.70
C PRO A 28 2.83 7.23 -12.04
N PRO A 29 2.32 5.99 -11.84
CA PRO A 29 0.89 5.76 -11.76
C PRO A 29 0.27 6.68 -10.69
N PRO A 30 -0.71 7.51 -11.08
CA PRO A 30 -1.14 8.62 -10.27
C PRO A 30 -1.97 8.12 -9.06
N LEU A 31 -1.67 8.63 -7.87
CA LEU A 31 -2.37 8.34 -6.62
C LEU A 31 -3.06 9.64 -6.14
N TYR A 32 -4.32 9.83 -6.53
CA TYR A 32 -5.04 11.09 -6.31
C TYR A 32 -6.55 10.86 -6.23
N GLY A 33 -7.26 11.74 -5.54
CA GLY A 33 -8.69 11.63 -5.30
C GLY A 33 -9.03 10.79 -4.07
N TYR A 34 -10.27 10.30 -4.01
CA TYR A 34 -10.79 9.61 -2.85
C TYR A 34 -10.65 8.09 -2.99
N TYR A 35 -10.21 7.47 -1.91
CA TYR A 35 -10.08 6.02 -1.81
C TYR A 35 -10.71 5.53 -0.52
N ASN A 36 -11.23 4.32 -0.55
CA ASN A 36 -11.44 3.55 0.66
C ASN A 36 -10.14 2.82 1.01
N LEU A 37 -9.52 3.22 2.12
CA LEU A 37 -8.36 2.55 2.70
C LEU A 37 -8.82 1.36 3.54
N PHE A 38 -8.59 0.16 3.02
CA PHE A 38 -8.81 -1.09 3.72
C PHE A 38 -7.54 -1.51 4.47
N ILE A 39 -7.67 -1.75 5.76
CA ILE A 39 -6.59 -2.18 6.65
C ILE A 39 -6.95 -3.57 7.15
N ASP A 40 -6.29 -4.59 6.61
CA ASP A 40 -6.64 -5.99 6.81
C ASP A 40 -6.01 -6.55 8.08
N PHE A 41 -6.47 -6.04 9.23
CA PHE A 41 -6.04 -6.54 10.54
C PHE A 41 -6.32 -8.03 10.76
N SER A 42 -7.19 -8.65 9.95
CA SER A 42 -7.44 -10.09 10.05
C SER A 42 -6.22 -10.93 9.66
N LYS A 43 -5.25 -10.32 8.97
CA LYS A 43 -3.97 -10.92 8.57
C LYS A 43 -2.77 -10.32 9.32
N GLN A 44 -3.01 -9.57 10.39
CA GLN A 44 -1.93 -8.99 11.17
C GLN A 44 -1.04 -10.08 11.77
N THR A 45 0.26 -9.80 11.81
CA THR A 45 1.25 -10.60 12.52
C THR A 45 2.08 -9.72 13.45
N PHE A 46 2.58 -10.30 14.54
CA PHE A 46 3.66 -9.76 15.36
C PHE A 46 4.88 -10.68 15.27
N ASN A 47 6.00 -10.18 14.76
CA ASN A 47 7.22 -10.97 14.48
C ASN A 47 6.93 -12.25 13.67
N GLY A 48 5.99 -12.17 12.72
CA GLY A 48 5.56 -13.29 11.88
C GLY A 48 4.53 -14.24 12.51
N MET A 49 4.23 -14.10 13.81
CA MET A 49 3.18 -14.85 14.49
C MET A 49 1.82 -14.16 14.29
N PRO A 50 0.77 -14.86 13.83
CA PRO A 50 -0.55 -14.24 13.63
C PRO A 50 -1.15 -13.62 14.90
N THR A 51 -1.59 -12.36 14.79
CA THR A 51 -2.30 -11.60 15.84
C THR A 51 -3.56 -10.94 15.25
N PRO A 52 -4.51 -11.73 14.71
CA PRO A 52 -5.62 -11.21 13.92
C PRO A 52 -6.60 -10.37 14.74
N MET A 53 -7.09 -9.29 14.15
CA MET A 53 -8.17 -8.45 14.70
C MET A 53 -9.20 -8.12 13.61
N ASN A 54 -10.29 -7.45 13.99
CA ASN A 54 -11.29 -7.00 13.01
C ASN A 54 -10.67 -5.98 12.03
N PRO A 55 -10.80 -6.22 10.71
CA PRO A 55 -10.34 -5.28 9.70
C PRO A 55 -11.17 -4.00 9.74
N ILE A 56 -10.63 -2.92 9.19
CA ILE A 56 -11.34 -1.65 9.05
C ILE A 56 -11.21 -1.09 7.65
N ALA A 57 -12.15 -0.23 7.29
CA ALA A 57 -12.14 0.53 6.07
C ALA A 57 -12.42 2.00 6.42
N VAL A 58 -11.61 2.92 5.91
CA VAL A 58 -11.75 4.35 6.15
C VAL A 58 -11.62 5.13 4.85
N PRO A 59 -12.48 6.13 4.58
CA PRO A 59 -12.28 7.01 3.44
C PRO A 59 -11.04 7.89 3.68
N VAL A 60 -10.24 8.08 2.63
CA VAL A 60 -9.07 8.96 2.64
C VAL A 60 -8.98 9.72 1.32
N GLU A 61 -8.43 10.93 1.37
CA GLU A 61 -8.14 11.73 0.18
C GLU A 61 -6.63 11.75 -0.08
N PHE A 62 -6.26 11.58 -1.35
CA PHE A 62 -4.91 11.76 -1.84
C PHE A 62 -4.81 12.96 -2.79
N THR A 63 -3.73 13.71 -2.68
CA THR A 63 -3.29 14.68 -3.70
C THR A 63 -1.91 14.27 -4.20
N THR A 64 -1.61 14.45 -5.49
CA THR A 64 -0.26 14.20 -6.03
C THR A 64 0.30 15.46 -6.66
N ASN A 65 1.56 15.77 -6.35
CA ASN A 65 2.32 16.83 -6.99
C ASN A 65 3.65 16.26 -7.50
N CYS A 66 3.99 16.58 -8.74
CA CYS A 66 5.23 16.19 -9.39
C CYS A 66 6.01 17.44 -9.82
N ASP A 67 7.27 17.51 -9.42
CA ASP A 67 8.21 18.54 -9.84
C ASP A 67 9.55 17.93 -10.31
N VAL A 68 10.57 18.77 -10.50
CA VAL A 68 11.91 18.34 -10.92
C VAL A 68 12.61 17.41 -9.93
N ASN A 69 12.16 17.36 -8.67
CA ASN A 69 12.68 16.49 -7.61
C ASN A 69 11.91 15.17 -7.49
N GLY A 70 10.89 14.96 -8.33
CA GLY A 70 10.06 13.77 -8.37
C GLY A 70 8.62 14.04 -7.90
N CYS A 71 7.93 12.96 -7.59
CA CYS A 71 6.51 13.02 -7.23
C CYS A 71 6.25 12.67 -5.78
N VAL A 72 5.34 13.40 -5.16
CA VAL A 72 4.84 13.20 -3.80
C VAL A 72 3.32 13.08 -3.84
N ALA A 73 2.80 11.97 -3.33
CA ALA A 73 1.39 11.79 -3.05
C ALA A 73 1.13 12.03 -1.56
N ARG A 74 0.26 12.96 -1.21
CA ARG A 74 -0.09 13.31 0.17
C ARG A 74 -1.46 12.77 0.51
N MET A 75 -1.53 11.92 1.53
CA MET A 75 -2.79 11.42 2.12
C MET A 75 -3.20 12.31 3.29
N ASP A 76 -4.42 12.84 3.29
CA ASP A 76 -4.97 13.50 4.49
C ASP A 76 -5.25 12.46 5.60
N ASN A 77 -4.89 12.79 6.83
CA ASN A 77 -5.12 11.98 8.03
C ASN A 77 -5.73 12.82 9.17
N SER A 78 -6.29 13.99 8.85
CA SER A 78 -6.89 14.91 9.82
C SER A 78 -8.00 14.26 10.64
N ASP A 79 -8.85 13.43 10.03
CA ASP A 79 -9.93 12.71 10.73
C ASP A 79 -9.44 11.75 11.82
N ASP A 80 -8.24 11.17 11.67
CA ASP A 80 -7.68 10.26 12.68
C ASP A 80 -7.23 11.01 13.94
N HIS A 81 -7.00 12.32 13.87
CA HIS A 81 -6.49 13.12 15.00
C HIS A 81 -7.45 13.16 16.19
N ALA A 82 -8.75 13.07 15.94
CA ALA A 82 -9.74 13.01 17.02
C ALA A 82 -9.52 11.79 17.93
N ARG A 83 -9.05 10.68 17.35
CA ARG A 83 -8.78 9.41 18.05
C ARG A 83 -7.31 9.28 18.44
N ASN A 84 -6.40 9.80 17.63
CA ASN A 84 -4.97 9.68 17.80
C ASN A 84 -4.26 11.04 17.57
N PRO A 85 -4.32 11.97 18.55
CA PRO A 85 -3.79 13.32 18.38
C PRO A 85 -2.27 13.39 18.12
N GLY A 86 -1.53 12.33 18.42
CA GLY A 86 -0.09 12.24 18.16
C GLY A 86 0.26 11.72 16.76
N ALA A 87 -0.72 11.30 15.96
CA ALA A 87 -0.46 10.85 14.59
C ALA A 87 -0.11 12.05 13.68
N PRO A 88 0.63 11.84 12.57
CA PRO A 88 0.79 12.88 11.55
C PRO A 88 -0.57 13.33 11.00
N ALA A 89 -0.73 14.63 10.72
CA ALA A 89 -1.94 15.17 10.08
C ALA A 89 -2.09 14.71 8.63
N ALA A 90 -1.02 14.22 8.03
CA ALA A 90 -0.99 13.65 6.70
C ALA A 90 0.26 12.79 6.52
N TYR A 91 0.25 11.96 5.48
CA TYR A 91 1.39 11.14 5.09
C TYR A 91 1.83 11.48 3.67
N ASP A 92 3.11 11.79 3.51
CA ASP A 92 3.72 12.05 2.21
C ASP A 92 4.39 10.77 1.70
N TYR A 93 3.86 10.25 0.60
CA TYR A 93 4.38 9.09 -0.10
C TYR A 93 5.23 9.54 -1.28
N ARG A 94 6.45 9.03 -1.37
CA ARG A 94 7.36 9.31 -2.50
C ARG A 94 7.38 8.14 -3.46
N TRP A 95 7.40 8.44 -4.76
CA TRP A 95 7.62 7.41 -5.77
C TRP A 95 9.09 6.99 -5.80
N ASN A 96 9.36 5.68 -5.81
CA ASN A 96 10.72 5.15 -5.85
C ASN A 96 11.10 4.46 -7.18
N GLY A 97 10.25 4.57 -8.20
CA GLY A 97 10.39 3.85 -9.48
C GLY A 97 9.49 2.63 -9.62
N ASN A 98 8.96 2.09 -8.51
CA ASN A 98 8.10 0.90 -8.53
C ASN A 98 6.85 1.03 -7.63
N ARG A 99 6.95 1.76 -6.53
CA ARG A 99 5.86 1.93 -5.56
C ARG A 99 5.91 3.31 -4.93
N TRP A 100 4.77 3.75 -4.43
CA TRP A 100 4.68 4.87 -3.49
C TRP A 100 5.06 4.38 -2.10
N GLN A 101 5.87 5.12 -1.33
CA GLN A 101 6.26 4.70 0.02
C GLN A 101 6.40 5.88 0.98
N THR A 102 6.07 5.64 2.25
CA THR A 102 6.25 6.59 3.35
C THR A 102 6.75 5.87 4.59
N SER A 103 7.37 6.62 5.50
CA SER A 103 7.79 6.11 6.81
C SER A 103 7.90 7.25 7.81
N GLY A 104 7.59 7.00 9.07
CA GLY A 104 7.71 8.01 10.11
C GLY A 104 7.31 7.50 11.49
N ASP A 105 7.53 8.36 12.46
CA ASP A 105 7.09 8.14 13.83
C ASP A 105 5.57 8.15 13.94
N TYR A 106 5.03 7.19 14.69
CA TYR A 106 3.59 6.99 14.84
C TYR A 106 3.27 6.42 16.23
N PRO A 107 2.32 7.02 16.98
CA PRO A 107 1.81 6.45 18.21
C PRO A 107 0.89 5.26 17.92
N TYR A 108 1.39 4.05 18.18
CA TYR A 108 0.66 2.80 18.02
C TYR A 108 -0.11 2.45 19.30
N PHE A 109 -1.42 2.22 19.19
CA PHE A 109 -2.22 1.78 20.32
C PHE A 109 -2.15 0.26 20.47
N CYS A 110 -1.58 -0.21 21.58
CA CYS A 110 -1.54 -1.63 21.92
C CYS A 110 -2.95 -2.22 22.13
N ASP A 111 -3.87 -1.41 22.65
CA ASP A 111 -5.31 -1.65 22.64
C ASP A 111 -5.99 -0.51 21.86
N ARG A 112 -6.60 -0.85 20.73
CA ARG A 112 -7.26 0.12 19.84
C ARG A 112 -8.42 0.89 20.49
N ASN A 113 -8.95 0.41 21.62
CA ASN A 113 -10.03 1.06 22.36
C ASN A 113 -9.54 1.88 23.55
N ASP A 114 -8.24 1.84 23.86
CA ASP A 114 -7.63 2.60 24.95
C ASP A 114 -6.57 3.57 24.42
N PRO A 115 -6.87 4.88 24.29
CA PRO A 115 -5.88 5.89 23.90
C PRO A 115 -4.67 5.96 24.84
N GLY A 116 -4.79 5.50 26.09
CA GLY A 116 -3.70 5.42 27.06
C GLY A 116 -2.70 4.29 26.77
N SER A 117 -3.03 3.37 25.86
CA SER A 117 -2.19 2.24 25.48
C SER A 117 -1.13 2.56 24.42
N ALA A 118 -0.96 3.84 24.08
CA ALA A 118 -0.06 4.28 23.03
C ALA A 118 1.41 4.01 23.34
N VAL A 119 2.10 3.38 22.39
CA VAL A 119 3.56 3.22 22.39
C VAL A 119 4.13 3.81 21.11
N GLN A 120 5.37 4.31 21.19
CA GLN A 120 6.06 4.85 20.02
C GLN A 120 6.40 3.72 19.04
N ALA A 121 6.03 3.88 17.78
CA ALA A 121 6.39 2.99 16.69
C ALA A 121 6.98 3.77 15.52
N HIS A 122 7.84 3.12 14.74
CA HIS A 122 8.19 3.56 13.40
C HIS A 122 7.28 2.86 12.41
N ARG A 123 6.37 3.61 11.78
CA ARG A 123 5.44 3.10 10.78
C ARG A 123 6.03 3.25 9.39
N SER A 124 5.87 2.24 8.56
CA SER A 124 6.14 2.33 7.12
C SER A 124 4.99 1.74 6.32
N ASP A 125 4.60 2.42 5.25
CA ASP A 125 3.57 1.96 4.33
C ASP A 125 4.10 2.05 2.89
N TYR A 126 3.62 1.18 2.01
CA TYR A 126 3.82 1.35 0.57
C TYR A 126 2.59 0.96 -0.25
N TRP A 127 2.50 1.50 -1.47
CA TRP A 127 1.43 1.24 -2.45
C TRP A 127 1.99 0.85 -3.81
N ILE A 128 1.56 -0.30 -4.29
CA ILE A 128 1.80 -0.82 -5.63
C ILE A 128 0.52 -0.63 -6.44
N PRO A 129 0.57 0.08 -7.58
CA PRO A 129 -0.60 0.29 -8.42
C PRO A 129 -1.03 -1.02 -9.11
N ASN A 130 -2.35 -1.25 -9.14
CA ASN A 130 -2.97 -2.34 -9.88
C ASN A 130 -3.56 -1.82 -11.21
N PRO A 131 -3.78 -2.69 -12.22
CA PRO A 131 -4.33 -2.28 -13.52
C PRO A 131 -5.75 -1.70 -13.48
N ASP A 132 -6.52 -1.99 -12.44
CA ASP A 132 -7.91 -1.52 -12.24
C ASP A 132 -7.99 -0.15 -11.53
N GLY A 133 -6.85 0.49 -11.26
CA GLY A 133 -6.77 1.77 -10.54
C GLY A 133 -6.78 1.65 -9.02
N SER A 134 -6.93 0.43 -8.47
CA SER A 134 -6.71 0.17 -7.06
C SER A 134 -5.21 0.10 -6.73
N PHE A 135 -4.88 0.08 -5.44
CA PHE A 135 -3.51 -0.14 -4.98
C PHE A 135 -3.47 -1.24 -3.92
N SER A 136 -2.43 -2.06 -4.00
CA SER A 136 -2.10 -3.07 -3.00
C SER A 136 -0.89 -2.59 -2.19
N GLY A 137 -0.83 -2.89 -0.90
CA GLY A 137 0.25 -2.40 -0.06
C GLY A 137 0.45 -3.23 1.20
N GLU A 138 1.45 -2.83 1.96
CA GLU A 138 1.70 -3.36 3.29
C GLU A 138 2.00 -2.22 4.26
N ARG A 139 1.67 -2.46 5.53
CA ARG A 139 2.02 -1.62 6.66
C ARG A 139 2.90 -2.39 7.62
N THR A 140 3.99 -1.77 8.05
CA THR A 140 4.78 -2.22 9.18
C THR A 140 4.76 -1.19 10.29
N LEU A 141 4.81 -1.67 11.53
CA LEU A 141 4.95 -0.87 12.75
C LEU A 141 6.05 -1.50 13.59
N VAL A 142 7.21 -0.87 13.61
CA VAL A 142 8.36 -1.32 14.39
C VAL A 142 8.32 -0.62 15.74
N ILE A 143 8.06 -1.40 16.79
CA ILE A 143 7.97 -0.93 18.17
C ILE A 143 9.30 -1.22 18.87
N ALA A 144 9.91 -0.18 19.44
CA ALA A 144 11.14 -0.28 20.20
C ALA A 144 10.90 -0.23 21.72
N GLY A 145 11.95 -0.43 22.51
CA GLY A 145 11.90 -0.28 23.97
C GLY A 145 11.04 -1.35 24.64
N GLY A 146 10.16 -0.93 25.57
CA GLY A 146 9.29 -1.85 26.33
C GLY A 146 8.13 -2.45 25.52
N GLY A 147 7.78 -1.83 24.39
CA GLY A 147 6.68 -2.21 23.52
C GLY A 147 5.33 -2.45 24.20
N CYS A 148 4.47 -3.24 23.55
CA CYS A 148 3.14 -3.51 24.07
C CYS A 148 3.17 -4.50 25.23
N PRO A 149 2.32 -4.33 26.27
CA PRO A 149 2.24 -5.27 27.38
C PRO A 149 2.03 -6.71 26.89
N GLY A 150 2.94 -7.62 27.26
CA GLY A 150 2.90 -9.02 26.85
C GLY A 150 3.57 -9.34 25.50
N GLU A 151 3.86 -8.34 24.67
CA GLU A 151 4.55 -8.52 23.38
C GLU A 151 6.02 -8.09 23.45
N GLY A 152 6.32 -6.97 24.14
CA GLY A 152 7.64 -6.36 24.11
C GLY A 152 7.93 -5.62 22.79
N PRO A 153 9.20 -5.31 22.49
CA PRO A 153 9.57 -4.72 21.20
C PRO A 153 9.44 -5.74 20.07
N GLY A 154 9.13 -5.26 18.87
CA GLY A 154 8.95 -6.13 17.71
C GLY A 154 8.31 -5.41 16.54
N THR A 155 7.89 -6.18 15.53
CA THR A 155 7.29 -5.65 14.31
C THR A 155 5.89 -6.21 14.13
N HIS A 156 4.91 -5.32 14.08
CA HIS A 156 3.61 -5.63 13.50
C HIS A 156 3.67 -5.47 11.98
N TRP A 157 3.06 -6.40 11.25
CA TRP A 157 2.91 -6.36 9.80
C TRP A 157 1.48 -6.73 9.42
N LEU A 158 0.92 -6.06 8.42
CA LEU A 158 -0.38 -6.38 7.83
C LEU A 158 -0.52 -5.84 6.40
N PRO A 159 -1.36 -6.46 5.56
CA PRO A 159 -1.67 -5.94 4.24
C PRO A 159 -2.68 -4.79 4.30
N ILE A 160 -2.55 -3.86 3.36
CA ILE A 160 -3.41 -2.70 3.19
C ILE A 160 -3.78 -2.57 1.72
N ALA A 161 -4.94 -1.97 1.41
CA ALA A 161 -5.38 -1.74 0.04
C ALA A 161 -6.13 -0.43 -0.10
N LEU A 162 -6.06 0.17 -1.29
CA LEU A 162 -6.84 1.34 -1.67
C LEU A 162 -7.78 0.98 -2.82
N THR A 163 -9.06 1.24 -2.66
CA THR A 163 -10.05 1.11 -3.74
C THR A 163 -10.63 2.49 -4.05
N PRO A 164 -10.64 2.94 -5.31
CA PRO A 164 -11.22 4.24 -5.68
C PRO A 164 -12.68 4.35 -5.23
N VAL A 165 -13.08 5.52 -4.74
CA VAL A 165 -14.47 5.85 -4.40
C VAL A 165 -14.81 7.26 -4.86
N ASP A 166 -16.10 7.57 -4.95
CA ASP A 166 -16.55 8.93 -5.17
C ASP A 166 -16.23 9.82 -3.95
N PRO A 167 -16.06 11.14 -4.12
CA PRO A 167 -15.93 12.07 -3.01
C PRO A 167 -17.09 11.90 -2.01
N PRO A 168 -16.83 11.93 -0.69
CA PRO A 168 -17.88 11.99 0.31
C PRO A 168 -18.83 13.16 0.02
N SER A 169 -20.13 12.97 0.26
CA SER A 169 -21.16 13.99 -0.01
C SER A 169 -20.92 15.32 0.71
N ASP A 170 -20.19 15.27 1.83
CA ASP A 170 -19.91 16.40 2.71
C ASP A 170 -18.48 16.94 2.55
N ALA A 171 -17.72 16.46 1.56
CA ALA A 171 -16.39 16.98 1.27
C ALA A 171 -16.45 18.45 0.82
N PRO A 172 -15.56 19.34 1.31
CA PRO A 172 -15.46 20.70 0.82
C PRO A 172 -15.22 20.69 -0.70
N ARG A 173 -16.06 21.39 -1.47
CA ARG A 173 -15.86 21.58 -2.91
C ARG A 173 -14.83 22.65 -3.22
#